data_AF-A0A964JH81-F1
#
_entry.id   AF-A0A964JH81-F1
#
_cell.length_a   1.000
_cell.length_b   1.000
_cell.length_c   1.000
_cell.angle_alpha   90.00
_cell.angle_beta   90.00
_cell.angle_gamma   90.00
#
_symmetry.space_group_name_H-M   'P 1'
#
loop_
_entity.id
_entity.type
_entity.pdbx_description
1 polymer ?
#
loop_
_entity_poly.entity_id
_entity_poly.type
_entity_poly.pdbx_seq_one_letter_code
_entity_poly.pdbx_strand_id
1 'polypeptide(L)' 'AKLTRAIVVGPIARLEFEPIDHHDFAKDTVIEAQLPAHFFAEQGYQEGETLVLTPRKARIFVES' A
#
# COMPACT_ATOMS: atom_id res chain seq x y z
N ALA A 1 -2.86 -8.06 0.16
CA ALA A 1 -1.47 -7.57 0.15
C ALA A 1 -1.06 -7.27 1.58
N LYS A 2 0.19 -7.52 1.96
CA LYS A 2 0.68 -7.28 3.32
C LYS A 2 1.21 -5.86 3.45
N LEU A 3 0.73 -5.11 4.44
CA LEU A 3 1.24 -3.77 4.74
C LEU A 3 2.66 -3.91 5.29
N THR A 4 3.66 -3.42 4.57
CA THR A 4 5.07 -3.51 4.97
C THR A 4 5.59 -2.22 5.54
N ARG A 5 4.97 -1.09 5.17
CA ARG A 5 5.35 0.23 5.70
C ARG A 5 4.17 1.19 5.71
N ALA A 6 4.05 1.98 6.78
CA ALA A 6 3.13 3.11 6.85
C ALA A 6 3.85 4.35 7.38
N ILE A 7 3.79 5.46 6.63
CA ILE A 7 4.40 6.73 7.01
C ILE A 7 3.35 7.83 6.92
N VAL A 8 3.16 8.58 7.99
CA VAL A 8 2.32 9.78 7.99
C VAL A 8 3.21 11.01 7.84
N VAL A 9 2.98 11.80 6.78
CA VAL A 9 3.66 13.07 6.54
C VAL A 9 2.62 14.16 6.32
N GLY A 10 2.45 15.03 7.31
CA GLY A 10 1.42 16.07 7.26
C GLY A 10 0.03 15.46 7.06
N PRO A 11 -0.76 15.90 6.05
CA PRO A 11 -2.13 15.45 5.86
C PRO A 11 -2.26 14.09 5.14
N ILE A 12 -1.16 13.46 4.73
CA ILE A 12 -1.17 12.24 3.92
C ILE A 12 -0.47 11.11 4.66
N ALA A 13 -1.06 9.92 4.61
CA ALA A 13 -0.42 8.66 4.91
C ALA A 13 0.00 7.98 3.60
N ARG A 14 1.26 7.56 3.52
CA ARG A 14 1.83 6.73 2.45
C ARG A 14 2.01 5.32 2.98
N LEU A 15 1.49 4.35 2.26
CA LEU A 15 1.50 2.94 2.62
C LEU A 15 2.16 2.15 1.50
N GLU A 16 3.00 1.19 1.87
CA GLU A 16 3.65 0.26 0.94
C GLU A 16 3.21 -1.16 1.28
N PHE A 17 2.93 -1.94 0.24
CA PHE A 17 2.45 -3.31 0.39
C PHE A 17 3.20 -4.28 -0.50
N GLU A 18 3.35 -5.50 0.00
CA GLU A 18 3.78 -6.67 -0.77
C GLU A 18 2.56 -7.49 -1.20
N PRO A 19 2.43 -7.87 -2.49
CA PRO A 19 1.44 -8.85 -2.93
C PRO A 19 1.65 -10.18 -2.20
N ILE A 20 0.56 -10.80 -1.76
CA ILE A 20 0.61 -12.14 -1.13
C ILE A 20 0.52 -13.23 -2.20
N ASP A 21 -0.23 -12.95 -3.27
CA ASP A 21 -0.24 -13.77 -4.47
C ASP A 21 0.64 -13.11 -5.52
N HIS A 22 1.72 -13.78 -5.88
CA HIS A 22 2.71 -13.31 -6.84
C HIS A 22 2.39 -13.73 -8.28
N HIS A 23 1.33 -14.51 -8.53
CA HIS A 23 1.10 -15.07 -9.88
C HIS A 23 0.98 -13.99 -10.97
N ASP A 24 0.45 -12.81 -10.63
CA ASP A 24 0.26 -11.69 -11.57
C ASP A 24 1.28 -10.55 -11.38
N PHE A 25 2.20 -10.67 -10.42
CA PHE A 25 3.14 -9.60 -10.08
C PHE A 25 4.59 -10.07 -10.20
N ALA A 26 5.47 -9.20 -10.70
CA ALA A 26 6.89 -9.49 -10.69
C ALA A 26 7.38 -9.70 -9.25
N LYS A 27 8.42 -10.52 -9.10
CA LYS A 27 9.13 -10.65 -7.83
C LYS A 27 9.55 -9.26 -7.35
N ASP A 28 9.37 -8.99 -6.05
CA ASP A 28 9.70 -7.71 -5.40
C ASP A 28 8.81 -6.53 -5.84
N THR A 29 7.63 -6.79 -6.43
CA THR A 29 6.63 -5.73 -6.70
C THR A 29 6.20 -5.07 -5.40
N VAL A 30 6.30 -3.74 -5.34
CA VAL A 30 5.75 -2.91 -4.26
C VAL A 30 4.49 -2.21 -4.77
N ILE A 31 3.39 -2.35 -4.03
CA ILE A 31 2.17 -1.58 -4.26
C ILE A 31 2.19 -0.39 -3.33
N GLU A 32 2.19 0.82 -3.89
CA GLU A 32 2.05 2.05 -3.12
C GLU A 32 0.59 2.50 -3.07
N ALA A 33 0.11 2.87 -1.88
CA ALA A 33 -1.16 3.55 -1.68
C ALA A 33 -0.98 4.84 -0.88
N GLN A 34 -1.85 5.81 -1.16
CA GLN A 34 -1.91 7.07 -0.42
C GLN A 34 -3.33 7.30 0.04
N LEU A 35 -3.47 7.78 1.27
CA LEU A 35 -4.76 8.07 1.88
C LEU A 35 -4.63 9.24 2.86
N PRO A 36 -5.72 9.98 3.15
CA PRO A 36 -5.69 11.04 4.14
C PRO A 36 -5.27 10.51 5.52
N ALA A 37 -4.44 11.27 6.24
CA ALA A 37 -3.89 10.86 7.53
C ALA A 37 -4.97 10.59 8.59
N HIS A 38 -6.05 11.37 8.60
CA HIS A 38 -7.18 11.13 9.51
C HIS A 38 -7.86 9.79 9.24
N PHE A 39 -8.06 9.45 7.96
CA PHE A 39 -8.66 8.18 7.57
C PHE A 39 -7.75 7.02 7.96
N PHE A 40 -6.43 7.12 7.74
CA PHE A 40 -5.46 6.11 8.20
C PHE A 40 -5.61 5.84 9.70
N ALA A 41 -5.63 6.91 10.51
CA ALA A 41 -5.73 6.82 11.95
C ALA A 41 -7.05 6.16 12.41
N GLU A 42 -8.16 6.48 11.74
CA GLU A 42 -9.48 5.86 12.01
C GLU A 42 -9.52 4.37 11.68
N GLN A 43 -8.82 3.93 10.62
CA GLN A 43 -8.80 2.51 10.24
C GLN A 43 -7.95 1.65 11.20
N GLY A 44 -6.92 2.23 11.82
CA GLY A 44 -6.09 1.52 12.79
C GLY A 44 -5.19 0.42 12.20
N TYR A 45 -4.95 0.43 10.88
CA TYR A 45 -4.10 -0.54 10.20
C TYR A 45 -2.70 -0.61 10.80
N GLN A 46 -2.14 -1.82 10.86
CA GLN A 46 -0.80 -2.06 11.41
C GLN A 46 0.14 -2.68 10.38
N GLU A 47 1.42 -2.31 10.43
CA GLU A 47 2.45 -3.01 9.66
C GLU A 47 2.44 -4.50 10.00
N GLY A 48 2.54 -5.35 8.98
CA GLY A 48 2.40 -6.80 9.07
C GLY A 48 1.00 -7.31 8.77
N GLU A 49 -0.03 -6.47 8.82
CA GLU A 49 -1.42 -6.86 8.53
C GLU A 49 -1.63 -7.14 7.04
N THR A 50 -2.53 -8.07 6.75
CA THR A 50 -2.98 -8.35 5.37
C THR A 50 -4.27 -7.61 5.07
N LEU A 51 -4.24 -6.75 4.07
CA LEU A 51 -5.39 -5.95 3.63
C LEU A 51 -5.81 -6.30 2.19
N VAL A 52 -7.10 -6.15 1.92
CA VAL A 52 -7.66 -6.16 0.56
C VAL A 52 -7.56 -4.75 0.00
N LEU A 53 -6.92 -4.60 -1.15
CA LEU A 53 -6.75 -3.31 -1.80
C LEU A 53 -7.75 -3.16 -2.95
N THR A 54 -8.48 -2.03 -2.98
CA THR A 54 -9.41 -1.68 -4.07
C THR A 54 -8.93 -0.39 -4.75
N PRO A 55 -8.05 -0.48 -5.77
CA PRO A 55 -7.47 0.70 -6.40
C PRO A 55 -8.52 1.49 -7.17
N ARG A 56 -8.61 2.81 -6.90
CA ARG A 56 -9.45 3.73 -7.69
C ARG A 56 -8.75 4.22 -8.97
N LYS A 57 -7.43 4.37 -8.91
CA LYS A 57 -6.54 4.72 -10.03
C LYS A 57 -5.25 3.94 -9.83
N ALA A 58 -4.83 3.17 -10.83
CA ALA A 58 -3.58 2.43 -10.81
C ALA A 58 -2.64 2.97 -11.90
N ARG A 59 -1.36 3.13 -11.55
CA ARG A 59 -0.28 3.44 -12.50
C ARG A 59 0.81 2.40 -12.31
N ILE A 60 1.26 1.82 -13.41
CA ILE A 60 2.35 0.85 -13.42
C ILE A 60 3.60 1.59 -13.85
N PHE A 61 4.64 1.53 -13.02
CA PHE A 61 5.96 2.07 -13.35
C PHE A 61 6.86 0.89 -13.68
N VAL A 62 7.60 0.98 -14.79
CA VAL A 62 8.60 -0.01 -15.19
C VAL A 62 9.91 0.74 -15.25
N GLU A 63 10.89 0.34 -14.43
CA GLU A 63 12.26 0.85 -14.57
C GLU A 63 12.90 0.16 -15.79
N SER A 64 13.35 0.97 -16.75
CA SER A 64 13.99 0.52 -18.01
C SER A 64 15.49 0.35 -17.86
#